data_AF-A0A4Y9S5Q1-F1
#
_entry.id   AF-A0A4Y9S5Q1-F1
#
_cell.length_a   1.000
_cell.length_b   1.000
_cell.length_c   1.000
_cell.angle_alpha   90.00
_cell.angle_beta   90.00
_cell.angle_gamma   90.00
#
_symmetry.space_group_name_H-M   'P 1'
#
loop_
_entity.id
_entity.type
_entity.pdbx_description
1 polymer ?
#
loop_
_entity_poly.entity_id
_entity_poly.type
_entity_poly.pdbx_seq_one_letter_code
_entity_poly.pdbx_strand_id
1 'polypeptide(L)'
;MIILLIGQLMTTEAEVVDEGRSIGRMSAALQVCADIGYDTRPDRASEIEHDSLGRAIKAGWHWGQWRMAFDDGVEREQADLDLTSERDLPRDEMEIRLPQALVRVKARCRDLAKRHPGVIENLDEGDRRAEAQVAGWLR
;
A
#
# COMPACT_ATOMS: atom_id res chain seq x y z
N MET A 1 -13.01 10.81 47.78
CA MET A 1 -12.38 11.62 46.71
C MET A 1 -11.80 10.65 45.71
N ILE A 2 -12.54 10.33 44.65
CA ILE A 2 -12.12 9.39 43.60
C ILE A 2 -11.32 10.22 42.59
N ILE A 3 -10.02 9.99 42.51
CA ILE A 3 -9.17 10.55 41.46
C ILE A 3 -9.50 9.73 40.19
N LEU A 4 -10.31 10.32 39.32
CA LEU A 4 -10.53 9.84 37.95
C LEU A 4 -9.20 9.95 37.19
N LEU A 5 -8.45 8.86 37.14
CA LEU A 5 -7.39 8.66 36.17
C LEU A 5 -8.03 8.58 34.78
N ILE A 6 -8.17 9.73 34.12
CA ILE A 6 -8.35 9.79 32.68
C ILE A 6 -6.97 9.49 32.09
N GLY A 7 -6.65 8.21 31.95
CA GLY A 7 -5.52 7.77 31.16
C GLY A 7 -5.80 8.08 29.70
N GLN A 8 -5.47 9.29 29.26
CA GLN A 8 -5.27 9.53 27.83
C GLN A 8 -4.12 8.62 27.41
N LEU A 9 -4.44 7.53 26.71
CA LEU A 9 -3.47 6.77 25.94
C LEU A 9 -2.82 7.74 24.96
N MET A 10 -1.67 8.28 25.36
CA MET A 10 -0.89 9.16 24.51
C MET A 10 -0.29 8.29 23.41
N THR A 11 -0.84 8.37 22.21
CA THR A 11 -0.22 7.75 21.03
C THR A 11 1.19 8.28 20.89
N THR A 12 2.15 7.38 20.83
CA THR A 12 3.57 7.72 20.77
C THR A 12 3.96 8.20 19.38
N GLU A 13 5.10 8.91 19.30
CA GLU A 13 5.72 9.29 18.03
C GLU A 13 5.96 8.10 17.11
N ALA A 14 6.49 7.02 17.66
CA ALA A 14 6.78 5.81 16.91
C ALA A 14 5.50 5.22 16.30
N GLU A 15 4.40 5.18 17.04
CA GLU A 15 3.11 4.67 16.55
C GLU A 15 2.55 5.51 15.39
N VAL A 16 2.61 6.83 15.48
CA VAL A 16 2.12 7.71 14.40
C VAL A 16 3.01 7.64 13.16
N VAL A 17 4.33 7.57 13.34
CA VAL A 17 5.29 7.39 12.23
C VAL A 17 5.07 6.04 11.55
N ASP A 18 4.93 4.96 12.33
CA ASP A 18 4.69 3.62 11.77
C ASP A 18 3.32 3.53 11.08
N GLU A 19 2.29 4.16 11.63
CA GLU A 19 0.98 4.27 10.99
C GLU A 19 1.08 5.06 9.68
N GLY A 20 1.67 6.26 9.69
CA GLY A 20 1.88 7.06 8.48
C GLY A 20 2.61 6.29 7.39
N ARG A 21 3.72 5.63 7.74
CA ARG A 21 4.47 4.76 6.81
C ARG A 21 3.61 3.61 6.30
N SER A 22 2.86 2.93 7.16
CA SER A 22 1.97 1.84 6.75
C SER A 22 0.91 2.31 5.75
N ILE A 23 0.33 3.50 5.96
CA ILE A 23 -0.64 4.09 5.05
C ILE A 23 0.01 4.51 3.71
N GLY A 24 1.22 5.06 3.73
CA GLY A 24 1.98 5.34 2.51
C GLY A 24 2.26 4.07 1.69
N ARG A 25 2.69 3.00 2.36
CA ARG A 25 2.88 1.68 1.73
C ARG A 25 1.58 1.12 1.16
N MET A 26 0.47 1.26 1.88
CA MET A 26 -0.86 0.84 1.39
C MET A 26 -1.23 1.59 0.10
N SER A 27 -1.05 2.91 0.06
CA SER A 27 -1.36 3.75 -1.10
C SER A 27 -0.55 3.37 -2.34
N ALA A 28 0.77 3.23 -2.19
CA ALA A 28 1.65 2.81 -3.28
C ALA A 28 1.34 1.39 -3.78
N ALA A 29 1.12 0.43 -2.86
CA ALA A 29 0.74 -0.93 -3.24
C ALA A 29 -0.58 -0.96 -4.02
N LEU A 30 -1.56 -0.14 -3.61
CA LEU A 30 -2.84 -0.06 -4.30
C LEU A 30 -2.70 0.41 -5.75
N GLN A 31 -1.86 1.43 -5.98
CA GLN A 31 -1.57 1.91 -7.33
C GLN A 31 -0.96 0.79 -8.18
N VAL A 32 0.04 0.06 -7.65
CA VAL A 32 0.65 -1.07 -8.36
C VAL A 32 -0.39 -2.15 -8.68
N CYS A 33 -1.28 -2.50 -7.73
CA CYS A 33 -2.35 -3.46 -7.97
C CYS A 33 -3.29 -2.99 -9.09
N ALA A 34 -3.65 -1.70 -9.13
CA ALA A 34 -4.47 -1.13 -10.18
C ALA A 34 -3.78 -1.21 -11.56
N ASP A 35 -2.48 -0.88 -11.62
CA ASP A 35 -1.69 -0.87 -12.86
C ASP A 35 -1.56 -2.26 -13.49
N ILE A 36 -1.59 -3.31 -12.66
CA ILE A 36 -1.61 -4.70 -13.12
C ILE A 36 -3.02 -5.28 -13.27
N GLY A 37 -4.08 -4.48 -13.11
CA GLY A 37 -5.44 -4.88 -13.46
C GLY A 37 -6.32 -5.40 -12.32
N TYR A 38 -5.98 -5.15 -11.05
CA TYR A 38 -6.93 -5.34 -9.95
C TYR A 38 -7.99 -4.24 -9.95
N ASP A 39 -9.23 -4.58 -9.56
CA ASP A 39 -10.27 -3.58 -9.32
C ASP A 39 -10.01 -2.97 -7.94
N THR A 40 -9.48 -1.75 -7.93
CA THR A 40 -9.12 -1.04 -6.70
C THR A 40 -10.14 0.03 -6.36
N ARG A 41 -10.24 0.33 -5.06
CA ARG A 41 -11.15 1.32 -4.49
C ARG A 41 -10.34 2.47 -3.88
N PRO A 42 -9.83 3.41 -4.70
CA PRO A 42 -9.02 4.52 -4.22
C PRO A 42 -9.81 5.45 -3.28
N ASP A 43 -11.14 5.51 -3.42
CA ASP A 43 -12.04 6.18 -2.48
C ASP A 43 -11.92 5.61 -1.07
N ARG A 44 -11.95 4.28 -0.93
CA ARG A 44 -11.78 3.61 0.37
C ARG A 44 -10.39 3.80 0.96
N ALA A 45 -9.36 3.77 0.13
CA ALA A 45 -8.01 4.04 0.59
C ALA A 45 -7.85 5.49 1.08
N SER A 46 -8.48 6.45 0.39
CA SER A 46 -8.49 7.86 0.80
C SER A 46 -9.24 8.09 2.11
N GLU A 47 -10.36 7.37 2.35
CA GLU A 47 -11.05 7.38 3.65
C GLU A 47 -10.11 6.93 4.79
N ILE A 48 -9.40 5.81 4.59
CA ILE A 48 -8.46 5.27 5.58
C ILE A 48 -7.30 6.25 5.83
N GLU A 49 -6.77 6.86 4.77
CA GLU A 49 -5.72 7.87 4.85
C GLU A 49 -6.16 9.09 5.67
N HIS A 50 -7.35 9.61 5.35
CA HIS A 50 -7.93 10.76 6.05
C HIS A 50 -8.18 10.45 7.52
N ASP A 51 -8.69 9.27 7.84
CA ASP A 51 -8.93 8.82 9.21
C ASP A 51 -7.62 8.70 10.01
N SER A 52 -6.56 8.18 9.38
CA SER A 52 -5.22 8.10 9.97
C SER A 52 -4.66 9.50 10.28
N LEU A 53 -4.71 10.41 9.30
CA LEU A 53 -4.29 11.79 9.52
C LEU A 53 -5.11 12.47 10.62
N GLY A 54 -6.42 12.24 10.65
CA GLY A 54 -7.31 12.75 11.70
C GLY A 54 -6.93 12.25 13.10
N ARG A 55 -6.51 10.98 13.23
CA ARG A 55 -5.97 10.45 14.51
C ARG A 55 -4.65 11.10 14.89
N ALA A 56 -3.72 11.25 13.94
CA ALA A 56 -2.44 11.90 14.19
C ALA A 56 -2.62 13.35 14.69
N ILE A 57 -3.47 14.14 14.02
CA ILE A 57 -3.78 15.52 14.43
C ILE A 57 -4.39 15.57 15.83
N LYS A 58 -5.34 14.66 16.14
CA LYS A 58 -5.96 14.58 17.48
C LYS A 58 -4.94 14.21 18.56
N ALA A 59 -3.90 13.45 18.23
CA ALA A 59 -2.79 13.12 19.11
C ALA A 59 -1.73 14.24 19.21
N GLY A 60 -1.96 15.40 18.60
CA GLY A 60 -1.06 16.56 18.67
C GLY A 60 0.06 16.58 17.62
N TRP A 61 0.00 15.69 16.64
CA TRP A 61 1.01 15.61 15.58
C TRP A 61 0.75 16.62 14.48
N HIS A 62 1.83 17.19 13.95
CA HIS A 62 1.74 18.09 12.81
C HIS A 62 1.59 17.32 11.51
N TRP A 63 0.77 17.86 10.59
CA TRP A 63 0.56 17.30 9.25
C TRP A 63 1.87 17.00 8.53
N GLY A 64 2.89 17.87 8.66
CA GLY A 64 4.19 17.66 8.01
C GLY A 64 4.93 16.41 8.49
N GLN A 65 4.84 16.07 9.78
CA GLN A 65 5.49 14.86 10.33
C GLN A 65 4.81 13.60 9.81
N TRP A 66 3.49 13.56 9.87
CA TRP A 66 2.72 12.45 9.32
C TRP A 66 2.94 12.29 7.82
N ARG A 67 3.01 13.42 7.08
CA ARG A 67 3.25 13.41 5.63
C ARG A 67 4.64 12.87 5.28
N MET A 68 5.69 13.24 6.01
CA MET A 68 7.02 12.66 5.81
C MET A 68 7.04 11.14 6.03
N ALA A 69 6.36 10.66 7.07
CA ALA A 69 6.25 9.23 7.33
C ALA A 69 5.48 8.49 6.22
N PHE A 70 4.38 9.09 5.74
CA PHE A 70 3.64 8.60 4.59
C PHE A 70 4.53 8.52 3.34
N ASP A 71 5.27 9.57 3.03
CA ASP A 71 6.13 9.62 1.83
C ASP A 71 7.26 8.59 1.91
N ASP A 72 7.90 8.41 3.07
CA ASP A 72 8.85 7.32 3.31
C ASP A 72 8.21 5.94 3.11
N GLY A 73 6.93 5.78 3.46
CA GLY A 73 6.17 4.57 3.16
C GLY A 73 5.96 4.33 1.66
N VAL A 74 5.58 5.37 0.91
CA VAL A 74 5.38 5.32 -0.54
C VAL A 74 6.67 4.92 -1.24
N GLU A 75 7.77 5.61 -0.94
CA GLU A 75 9.07 5.39 -1.58
C GLU A 75 9.57 3.94 -1.36
N ARG A 76 9.45 3.43 -0.14
CA ARG A 76 9.85 2.04 0.19
C ARG A 76 9.02 1.02 -0.57
N GLU A 77 7.71 1.20 -0.64
CA GLU A 77 6.84 0.24 -1.32
C GLU A 77 7.07 0.26 -2.83
N GLN A 78 7.28 1.43 -3.42
CA GLN A 78 7.61 1.54 -4.85
C GLN A 78 8.92 0.83 -5.17
N ALA A 79 9.94 0.95 -4.30
CA ALA A 79 11.18 0.21 -4.45
C ALA A 79 11.00 -1.31 -4.29
N ASP A 80 10.15 -1.75 -3.35
CA ASP A 80 9.86 -3.18 -3.10
C ASP A 80 9.08 -3.83 -4.26
N LEU A 81 8.19 -3.08 -4.92
CA LEU A 81 7.24 -3.57 -5.93
C LEU A 81 7.54 -3.09 -7.36
N ASP A 82 8.74 -2.57 -7.62
CA ASP A 82 9.08 -1.99 -8.91
C ASP A 82 8.96 -3.02 -10.04
N LEU A 83 7.92 -2.86 -10.86
CA LEU A 83 7.72 -3.61 -12.09
C LEU A 83 8.24 -2.84 -13.31
N THR A 84 8.52 -1.55 -13.18
CA THR A 84 8.99 -0.72 -14.31
C THR A 84 10.39 -1.15 -14.70
N SER A 85 11.30 -1.29 -13.73
CA SER A 85 12.65 -1.80 -14.01
C SER A 85 12.63 -3.20 -14.63
N GLU A 86 11.68 -4.05 -14.25
CA GLU A 86 11.52 -5.38 -14.83
C GLU A 86 10.98 -5.35 -16.27
N ARG A 87 10.24 -4.29 -16.65
CA ARG A 87 9.66 -4.11 -17.99
C ARG A 87 10.63 -3.50 -19.00
N ASP A 88 11.67 -2.83 -18.52
CA ASP A 88 12.69 -2.19 -19.35
C ASP A 88 13.87 -3.13 -19.67
N LEU A 89 13.82 -4.39 -19.21
CA LEU A 89 14.84 -5.40 -19.47
C LEU A 89 14.77 -5.95 -20.89
N PRO A 90 15.86 -6.56 -21.40
CA PRO A 90 15.81 -7.43 -22.57
C PRO A 90 14.76 -8.54 -22.41
N ARG A 91 14.10 -8.93 -23.51
CA ARG A 91 12.94 -9.84 -23.48
C ARG A 91 13.23 -11.18 -22.81
N ASP A 92 14.41 -11.76 -23.05
CA ASP A 92 14.86 -13.01 -22.44
C ASP A 92 15.02 -12.88 -20.92
N GLU A 93 15.48 -11.73 -20.42
CA GLU A 93 15.52 -11.44 -18.99
C GLU A 93 14.12 -11.19 -18.41
N MET A 94 13.25 -10.48 -19.14
CA MET A 94 11.86 -10.25 -18.74
C MET A 94 11.11 -11.58 -18.54
N GLU A 95 11.26 -12.53 -19.48
CA GLU A 95 10.61 -13.84 -19.41
C GLU A 95 10.97 -14.62 -18.14
N ILE A 96 12.14 -14.36 -17.56
CA ILE A 96 12.61 -15.00 -16.32
C ILE A 96 12.17 -14.22 -15.08
N ARG A 97 12.33 -12.89 -15.08
CA ARG A 97 12.17 -12.06 -13.88
C ARG A 97 10.74 -11.60 -13.64
N LEU A 98 10.01 -11.26 -14.70
CA LEU A 98 8.66 -10.71 -14.62
C LEU A 98 7.66 -11.68 -13.96
N PRO A 99 7.68 -13.01 -14.21
CA PRO A 99 6.83 -13.95 -13.46
C PRO A 99 7.13 -13.97 -11.96
N GLN A 100 8.40 -13.85 -11.57
CA GLN A 100 8.80 -13.83 -10.15
C GLN A 100 8.36 -12.54 -9.46
N ALA A 101 8.50 -11.41 -10.15
CA ALA A 101 8.02 -10.12 -9.69
C ALA A 101 6.48 -10.13 -9.55
N LEU A 102 5.77 -10.69 -10.53
CA LEU A 102 4.31 -10.83 -10.48
C LEU A 102 3.86 -11.65 -9.27
N VAL A 103 4.54 -12.75 -8.92
CA VAL A 103 4.21 -13.52 -7.71
C VAL A 103 4.30 -12.67 -6.45
N ARG A 104 5.35 -11.85 -6.32
CA ARG A 104 5.52 -10.92 -5.18
C ARG A 104 4.40 -9.89 -5.13
N VAL A 105 4.09 -9.26 -6.28
CA VAL A 105 3.05 -8.22 -6.35
C VAL A 105 1.66 -8.82 -6.07
N LYS A 106 1.31 -9.98 -6.62
CA LYS A 106 0.04 -10.67 -6.32
C LYS A 106 -0.08 -11.01 -4.84
N ALA A 107 0.97 -11.53 -4.22
CA ALA A 107 0.99 -11.80 -2.79
C ALA A 107 0.75 -10.51 -1.98
N ARG A 108 1.35 -9.40 -2.42
CA ARG A 108 1.18 -8.10 -1.79
C ARG A 108 -0.24 -7.55 -1.95
N CYS A 109 -0.86 -7.65 -3.13
CA CYS A 109 -2.25 -7.25 -3.34
C CYS A 109 -3.23 -8.05 -2.47
N ARG A 110 -3.03 -9.36 -2.34
CA ARG A 110 -3.86 -10.20 -1.45
C ARG A 110 -3.70 -9.81 0.02
N ASP A 111 -2.48 -9.54 0.45
CA ASP A 111 -2.20 -9.07 1.80
C ASP A 111 -2.80 -7.68 2.06
N LEU A 112 -2.73 -6.77 1.08
CA LEU A 112 -3.38 -5.47 1.12
C LEU A 112 -4.90 -5.60 1.33
N ALA A 113 -5.55 -6.45 0.54
CA ALA A 113 -6.99 -6.73 0.64
C ALA A 113 -7.38 -7.37 1.99
N LYS A 114 -6.50 -8.21 2.56
CA LYS A 114 -6.72 -8.82 3.87
C LYS A 114 -6.65 -7.79 5.00
N ARG A 115 -5.67 -6.89 4.96
CA ARG A 115 -5.47 -5.86 6.00
C ARG A 115 -6.47 -4.73 5.90
N HIS A 116 -6.89 -4.40 4.68
CA HIS A 116 -7.83 -3.31 4.40
C HIS A 116 -9.00 -3.83 3.57
N PRO A 117 -9.96 -4.53 4.18
CA PRO A 117 -11.11 -5.08 3.46
C PRO A 117 -11.85 -3.99 2.68
N GLY A 118 -12.10 -4.26 1.39
CA GLY A 118 -12.81 -3.34 0.50
C GLY A 118 -11.94 -2.35 -0.27
N VAL A 119 -10.60 -2.33 -0.09
CA VAL A 119 -9.71 -1.53 -0.96
C VAL A 119 -9.42 -2.23 -2.30
N ILE A 120 -9.55 -3.55 -2.36
CA ILE A 120 -9.47 -4.35 -3.58
C ILE A 120 -10.72 -5.22 -3.67
N GLU A 121 -11.34 -5.24 -4.84
CA GLU A 121 -12.49 -6.07 -5.15
C GLU A 121 -12.07 -7.29 -5.97
N ASN A 122 -12.76 -8.42 -5.75
CA ASN A 122 -12.63 -9.65 -6.52
C ASN A 122 -11.18 -10.13 -6.80
N LEU A 123 -10.50 -10.57 -5.74
CA LEU A 123 -9.09 -11.00 -5.80
C LEU A 123 -8.80 -12.05 -6.87
N ASP A 124 -9.68 -13.05 -7.04
CA ASP A 124 -9.47 -14.14 -8.00
C ASP A 124 -9.55 -13.67 -9.46
N GLU A 125 -10.41 -12.68 -9.77
CA GLU A 125 -10.42 -12.04 -11.08
C GLU A 125 -9.21 -11.12 -11.25
N GLY A 126 -8.85 -10.35 -10.22
CA GLY A 126 -7.64 -9.52 -10.22
C GLY A 126 -6.38 -10.33 -10.51
N ASP A 127 -6.22 -11.49 -9.89
CA ASP A 127 -5.11 -12.42 -10.13
C ASP A 127 -5.03 -12.86 -11.60
N ARG A 128 -6.18 -13.19 -12.22
CA ARG A 128 -6.25 -13.60 -13.63
C ARG A 128 -5.95 -12.44 -14.57
N ARG A 129 -6.48 -11.24 -14.29
CA ARG A 129 -6.20 -10.05 -15.09
C ARG A 129 -4.74 -9.63 -15.01
N ALA A 130 -4.12 -9.76 -13.83
CA ALA A 130 -2.69 -9.50 -13.65
C ALA A 130 -1.81 -10.45 -14.46
N GLU A 131 -2.13 -11.75 -14.48
CA GLU A 131 -1.44 -12.71 -15.34
C GLU A 131 -1.61 -12.37 -16.83
N ALA A 132 -2.83 -12.03 -17.25
CA ALA A 132 -3.10 -11.65 -18.63
C ALA A 132 -2.37 -10.36 -19.04
N GLN A 133 -2.34 -9.36 -18.16
CA GLN A 133 -1.67 -8.08 -18.36
C GLN A 133 -0.15 -8.27 -18.54
N VAL A 134 0.47 -9.03 -17.61
CA VAL A 134 1.90 -9.35 -17.68
C VAL A 134 2.24 -10.18 -18.91
N ALA A 135 1.41 -11.18 -19.25
CA ALA A 135 1.60 -11.95 -20.47
C ALA A 135 1.48 -11.06 -21.73
N GLY A 136 0.69 -9.98 -21.67
CA GLY A 136 0.60 -8.97 -22.71
C GLY A 136 1.89 -8.16 -22.89
N TRP A 137 2.66 -7.92 -21.83
CA TRP A 137 3.94 -7.21 -21.90
C TRP A 137 5.06 -8.04 -22.54
N LEU A 138 4.91 -9.37 -22.59
CA LEU A 138 5.90 -10.29 -23.19
C LEU A 138 5.66 -10.55 -24.69
N ARG A 139 4.57 -10.02 -25.25
CA ARG A 139 4.21 -10.18 -26.68
C ARG A 139 4.80 -9.07 -27.52
#